data_AF-A0A7K9W659-F1
#
_entry.id   AF-A0A7K9W659-F1
#
_cell.length_a   1.000
_cell.length_b   1.000
_cell.length_c   1.000
_cell.angle_alpha   90.00
_cell.angle_beta   90.00
_cell.angle_gamma   90.00
#
_symmetry.space_group_name_H-M   'P 1'
#
loop_
_entity.id
_entity.type
_entity.pdbx_description
1 polymer ?
#
loop_
_entity_poly.entity_id
_entity_poly.type
_entity_poly.pdbx_seq_one_letter_code
_entity_poly.pdbx_strand_id
1 'polypeptide(L)'
;WPVPSLDPPIWILALLAMTVATAVIKMVPLDMALDSFDDQYRGCRHAMTAALPALNHFELLQNPLFARGWVKAAAEWQRRGPRVTPLSPDQAIALMAYTMKDMYKDFNDAVRVAGRSHQEYWDNFHFKTLHFLLTDALATLRGTRGPRCHHVFRGVRGVRFEAQPGDTVRFGRFASTSMRKEVAQQFGTDTMFQVQTRHGVDIQEFS
;
A
#
# COMPACT_ATOMS: atom_id res chain seq x y z
N TRP A 1 -48.70 -27.00 53.45
CA TRP A 1 -48.06 -26.48 52.22
C TRP A 1 -47.80 -24.99 52.38
N PRO A 2 -46.58 -24.56 52.72
CA PRO A 2 -46.17 -23.16 52.56
C PRO A 2 -45.46 -22.98 51.21
N VAL A 3 -45.78 -21.87 50.55
CA VAL A 3 -45.26 -21.43 49.24
C VAL A 3 -43.84 -20.86 49.43
N PRO A 4 -42.87 -21.12 48.54
CA PRO A 4 -41.57 -20.47 48.63
C PRO A 4 -41.66 -19.00 48.16
N SER A 5 -41.07 -18.08 48.93
CA SER A 5 -40.90 -16.69 48.52
C SER A 5 -39.88 -16.61 47.39
N LEU A 6 -40.30 -16.04 46.25
CA LEU A 6 -39.42 -15.65 45.16
C LEU A 6 -38.92 -14.23 45.46
N ASP A 7 -37.66 -14.10 45.87
CA ASP A 7 -36.99 -12.79 45.88
C ASP A 7 -36.76 -12.34 44.43
N PRO A 8 -37.03 -11.07 44.08
CA PRO A 8 -36.79 -10.59 42.73
C PRO A 8 -35.28 -10.43 42.46
N PRO A 9 -34.83 -10.68 41.21
CA PRO A 9 -33.43 -10.54 40.87
C PRO A 9 -32.98 -9.08 40.95
N ILE A 10 -31.95 -8.82 41.75
CA ILE A 10 -31.27 -7.52 41.81
C ILE A 10 -30.47 -7.34 40.51
N TRP A 11 -31.03 -6.59 39.55
CA TRP A 11 -30.30 -6.18 38.35
C TRP A 11 -29.38 -5.00 38.69
N ILE A 12 -28.09 -5.28 38.91
CA ILE A 12 -27.08 -4.22 39.02
C ILE A 12 -26.75 -3.73 37.60
N LEU A 13 -27.21 -2.52 37.28
CA LEU A 13 -26.76 -1.79 36.10
C LEU A 13 -25.32 -1.30 36.35
N ALA A 14 -24.33 -2.08 35.90
CA ALA A 14 -22.96 -1.61 35.82
C ALA A 14 -22.86 -0.63 34.62
N LEU A 15 -22.75 0.67 34.90
CA LEU A 15 -22.28 1.63 33.89
C LEU A 15 -20.83 1.28 33.57
N LEU A 16 -20.62 0.50 32.51
CA LEU A 16 -19.33 0.45 31.83
C LEU A 16 -19.07 1.85 31.28
N ALA A 17 -18.22 2.60 31.98
CA ALA A 17 -17.63 3.81 31.44
C ALA A 17 -16.86 3.42 30.18
N MET A 18 -17.49 3.60 29.02
CA MET A 18 -16.83 3.51 27.73
C MET A 18 -15.85 4.67 27.68
N THR A 19 -14.60 4.43 28.09
CA THR A 19 -13.51 5.35 27.81
C THR A 19 -13.41 5.47 26.31
N VAL A 20 -13.97 6.55 25.76
CA VAL A 20 -13.77 6.94 24.36
C VAL A 20 -12.30 7.30 24.25
N ALA A 21 -11.48 6.34 23.83
CA ALA A 21 -10.10 6.60 23.50
C ALA A 21 -10.11 7.61 22.35
N THR A 22 -9.81 8.88 22.66
CA THR A 22 -9.61 9.90 21.64
C THR A 22 -8.40 9.48 20.81
N ALA A 23 -8.63 9.02 19.58
CA ALA A 23 -7.56 8.67 18.67
C ALA A 23 -6.71 9.91 18.40
N VAL A 24 -5.43 9.86 18.78
CA VAL A 24 -4.48 10.95 18.55
C VAL A 24 -4.25 11.07 17.04
N ILE A 25 -4.59 12.23 16.48
CA ILE A 25 -4.32 12.55 15.07
C ILE A 25 -2.87 13.01 14.96
N LYS A 26 -2.08 12.37 14.08
CA LYS A 26 -0.69 12.76 13.82
C LYS A 26 -0.62 13.89 12.80
N MET A 27 0.05 14.99 13.15
CA MET A 27 0.39 16.05 12.19
C MET A 27 1.69 15.70 11.45
N VAL A 28 1.72 15.87 10.13
CA VAL A 28 2.88 15.56 9.28
C VAL A 28 3.03 16.61 8.17
N PRO A 29 4.12 17.42 8.15
CA PRO A 29 4.38 18.28 7.02
C PRO A 29 4.69 17.46 5.77
N LEU A 30 4.17 17.87 4.62
CA LEU A 30 4.53 17.30 3.32
C LEU A 30 5.86 17.91 2.85
N ASP A 31 6.66 17.08 2.20
CA ASP A 31 7.96 17.46 1.65
C ASP A 31 8.21 16.71 0.32
N MET A 32 9.45 16.75 -0.16
CA MET A 32 9.88 16.03 -1.34
C MET A 32 10.20 14.55 -1.09
N ALA A 33 9.99 14.03 0.12
CA ALA A 33 10.30 12.67 0.54
C ALA A 33 11.71 12.23 0.12
N LEU A 34 12.74 12.93 0.61
CA LEU A 34 14.14 12.66 0.25
C LEU A 34 14.66 11.35 0.83
N ASP A 35 14.02 10.87 1.90
CA ASP A 35 14.36 9.61 2.59
C ASP A 35 13.87 8.36 1.85
N SER A 36 13.04 8.51 0.81
CA SER A 36 12.39 7.37 0.18
C SER A 36 13.22 6.72 -0.92
N PHE A 37 13.12 5.40 -1.05
CA PHE A 37 13.64 4.71 -2.23
C PHE A 37 12.67 4.87 -3.41
N ASP A 38 13.10 5.59 -4.44
CA ASP A 38 12.24 6.09 -5.53
C ASP A 38 12.75 5.71 -6.94
N ASP A 39 13.54 4.64 -7.02
CA ASP A 39 14.21 4.22 -8.25
C ASP A 39 13.20 3.94 -9.39
N GLN A 40 13.52 4.47 -10.57
CA GLN A 40 12.76 4.29 -11.80
C GLN A 40 13.38 3.24 -12.72
N TYR A 41 14.52 2.66 -12.33
CA TYR A 41 15.27 1.63 -13.02
C TYR A 41 15.65 1.99 -14.46
N ARG A 42 15.89 3.28 -14.72
CA ARG A 42 16.27 3.79 -16.03
C ARG A 42 17.69 3.31 -16.37
N GLY A 43 17.85 2.66 -17.52
CA GLY A 43 19.14 2.13 -17.98
C GLY A 43 19.58 0.82 -17.33
N CYS A 44 18.91 0.34 -16.28
CA CYS A 44 19.25 -0.92 -15.59
C CYS A 44 18.13 -1.97 -15.60
N ARG A 45 17.00 -1.70 -16.26
CA ARG A 45 15.85 -2.63 -16.36
C ARG A 45 16.27 -4.07 -16.69
N HIS A 46 17.06 -4.27 -17.76
CA HIS A 46 17.50 -5.60 -18.17
C HIS A 46 18.39 -6.30 -17.13
N ALA A 47 19.30 -5.55 -16.49
CA ALA A 47 20.16 -6.08 -15.44
C ALA A 47 19.34 -6.49 -14.21
N MET A 48 18.35 -5.67 -13.82
CA MET A 48 17.42 -6.01 -12.74
C MET A 48 16.58 -7.24 -13.08
N THR A 49 16.04 -7.34 -14.30
CA THR A 49 15.31 -8.53 -14.75
C THR A 49 16.18 -9.79 -14.68
N ALA A 50 17.46 -9.71 -15.06
CA ALA A 50 18.38 -10.84 -14.97
C ALA A 50 18.71 -11.24 -13.53
N ALA A 51 18.75 -10.28 -12.60
CA ALA A 51 19.02 -10.52 -11.18
C ALA A 51 17.79 -11.02 -10.40
N LEU A 52 16.58 -10.83 -10.93
CA LEU A 52 15.32 -11.15 -10.23
C LEU A 52 15.26 -12.55 -9.63
N PRO A 53 15.64 -13.65 -10.31
CA PRO A 53 15.49 -14.98 -9.72
C PRO A 53 16.28 -15.15 -8.41
N ALA A 54 17.54 -14.71 -8.40
CA ALA A 54 18.39 -14.79 -7.22
C ALA A 54 17.92 -13.84 -6.10
N LEU A 55 17.54 -12.61 -6.48
CA LEU A 55 17.07 -11.60 -5.55
C LEU A 55 15.75 -12.01 -4.88
N ASN A 56 14.79 -12.50 -5.66
CA ASN A 56 13.50 -12.96 -5.15
C ASN A 56 13.67 -14.13 -4.18
N HIS A 57 14.49 -15.13 -4.55
CA HIS A 57 14.78 -16.26 -3.66
C HIS A 57 15.37 -15.78 -2.32
N PHE A 58 16.33 -14.86 -2.36
CA PHE A 58 16.93 -14.30 -1.15
C PHE A 58 15.91 -13.52 -0.29
N GLU A 59 15.13 -12.62 -0.90
CA GLU A 59 14.18 -11.78 -0.15
C GLU A 59 13.00 -12.56 0.43
N LEU A 60 12.56 -13.63 -0.23
CA LEU A 60 11.54 -14.55 0.32
C LEU A 60 12.04 -15.24 1.61
N LEU A 61 13.34 -15.47 1.75
CA LEU A 61 13.93 -16.02 2.98
C LEU A 61 14.09 -14.95 4.07
N GLN A 62 14.47 -13.72 3.70
CA GLN A 62 14.70 -12.64 4.65
C GLN A 62 13.41 -11.98 5.17
N ASN A 63 12.34 -12.00 4.36
CA ASN A 63 11.12 -11.26 4.65
C ASN A 63 9.89 -12.20 4.65
N PRO A 64 9.53 -12.78 5.81
CA PRO A 64 8.38 -13.68 5.93
C PRO A 64 7.03 -13.03 5.56
N LEU A 65 6.90 -11.72 5.73
CA LEU A 65 5.70 -10.99 5.32
C LEU A 65 5.62 -10.94 3.80
N PHE A 66 6.71 -10.58 3.14
CA PHE A 66 6.80 -10.60 1.69
C PHE A 66 6.50 -11.99 1.13
N ALA A 67 7.11 -13.03 1.70
CA ALA A 67 6.90 -14.41 1.26
C ALA A 67 5.44 -14.86 1.36
N ARG A 68 4.78 -14.62 2.51
CA ARG A 68 3.37 -14.97 2.66
C ARG A 68 2.48 -14.20 1.70
N GLY A 69 2.72 -12.89 1.54
CA GLY A 69 1.92 -12.08 0.63
C GLY A 69 2.12 -12.45 -0.84
N TRP A 70 3.36 -12.78 -1.24
CA TRP A 70 3.67 -13.25 -2.59
C TRP A 70 2.95 -14.56 -2.91
N VAL A 71 3.00 -15.56 -2.02
CA VAL A 71 2.30 -16.84 -2.22
C VAL A 71 0.79 -16.63 -2.34
N LYS A 72 0.19 -15.81 -1.47
CA LYS A 72 -1.25 -15.50 -1.55
C LYS A 72 -1.61 -14.81 -2.86
N ALA A 73 -0.82 -13.83 -3.30
CA ALA A 73 -1.03 -13.11 -4.55
C ALA A 73 -0.88 -14.04 -5.77
N ALA A 74 0.13 -14.91 -5.77
CA ALA A 74 0.31 -15.90 -6.83
C ALA A 74 -0.88 -16.85 -6.94
N ALA A 75 -1.38 -17.34 -5.80
CA ALA A 75 -2.54 -18.22 -5.75
C ALA A 75 -3.82 -17.52 -6.25
N GLU A 76 -4.05 -16.27 -5.84
CA GLU A 76 -5.21 -15.48 -6.29
C GLU A 76 -5.12 -15.15 -7.79
N TRP A 77 -3.93 -14.84 -8.30
CA TRP A 77 -3.69 -14.62 -9.73
C TRP A 77 -3.99 -15.89 -10.54
N GLN A 78 -3.50 -17.03 -10.08
CA GLN A 78 -3.79 -18.32 -10.70
C GLN A 78 -5.28 -18.66 -10.67
N ARG A 79 -5.96 -18.40 -9.54
CA ARG A 79 -7.40 -18.65 -9.38
C ARG A 79 -8.26 -17.82 -10.35
N ARG A 80 -7.81 -16.61 -10.69
CA ARG A 80 -8.49 -15.74 -11.67
C ARG A 80 -8.41 -16.25 -13.11
N GLY A 81 -7.58 -17.27 -13.39
CA GLY A 81 -7.47 -17.92 -14.69
C GLY A 81 -6.71 -17.10 -15.73
N PRO A 82 -6.67 -17.57 -16.99
CA PRO A 82 -5.98 -16.88 -18.08
C PRO A 82 -6.52 -15.47 -18.30
N ARG A 83 -5.63 -14.50 -18.41
CA ARG A 83 -5.96 -13.09 -18.69
C ARG A 83 -5.07 -12.55 -19.79
N VAL A 84 -5.67 -11.80 -20.71
CA VAL A 84 -4.90 -11.03 -21.68
C VAL A 84 -4.39 -9.78 -20.98
N THR A 85 -3.09 -9.72 -20.72
CA THR A 85 -2.42 -8.59 -20.08
C THR A 85 -1.06 -8.38 -20.76
N PRO A 86 -0.58 -7.14 -20.90
CA PRO A 86 0.77 -6.88 -21.37
C PRO A 86 1.85 -7.21 -20.32
N LEU A 87 1.44 -7.59 -19.10
CA LEU A 87 2.34 -7.88 -17.99
C LEU A 87 2.84 -9.32 -18.01
N SER A 88 4.08 -9.51 -17.54
CA SER A 88 4.55 -10.83 -17.15
C SER A 88 3.77 -11.37 -15.93
N PRO A 89 3.78 -12.69 -15.69
CA PRO A 89 3.17 -13.26 -14.49
C PRO A 89 3.67 -12.60 -13.19
N ASP A 90 4.99 -12.39 -13.05
CA ASP A 90 5.56 -11.79 -11.85
C ASP A 90 5.14 -10.32 -11.65
N GLN A 91 5.02 -9.55 -12.74
CA GLN A 91 4.51 -8.18 -12.69
C GLN A 91 3.04 -8.15 -12.24
N ALA A 92 2.21 -9.06 -12.76
CA ALA A 92 0.81 -9.15 -12.37
C ALA A 92 0.65 -9.59 -10.91
N ILE A 93 1.45 -10.55 -10.45
CA ILE A 93 1.49 -11.00 -9.05
C ILE A 93 1.96 -9.88 -8.13
N ALA A 94 2.95 -9.09 -8.53
CA ALA A 94 3.42 -7.94 -7.75
C ALA A 94 2.30 -6.89 -7.55
N LEU A 95 1.58 -6.53 -8.61
CA LEU A 95 0.42 -5.63 -8.51
C LEU A 95 -0.65 -6.18 -7.58
N MET A 96 -0.94 -7.47 -7.68
CA MET A 96 -1.89 -8.14 -6.81
C MET A 96 -1.44 -8.16 -5.37
N ALA A 97 -0.17 -8.48 -5.10
CA ALA A 97 0.39 -8.43 -3.76
C ALA A 97 0.23 -7.03 -3.16
N TYR A 98 0.51 -5.98 -3.94
CA TYR A 98 0.35 -4.60 -3.49
C TYR A 98 -1.10 -4.18 -3.19
N THR A 99 -2.12 -4.78 -3.81
CA THR A 99 -3.53 -4.47 -3.53
C THR A 99 -4.09 -5.28 -2.35
N MET A 100 -3.38 -6.32 -1.87
CA MET A 100 -3.77 -7.09 -0.71
C MET A 100 -3.55 -6.33 0.61
N LYS A 101 -4.48 -6.50 1.55
CA LYS A 101 -4.48 -5.81 2.86
C LYS A 101 -3.18 -5.99 3.66
N ASP A 102 -2.52 -7.14 3.50
CA ASP A 102 -1.39 -7.56 4.33
C ASP A 102 -0.03 -7.05 3.82
N MET A 103 0.03 -6.33 2.68
CA MET A 103 1.30 -6.00 2.00
C MET A 103 1.56 -4.51 1.89
N TYR A 104 0.57 -3.74 1.42
CA TYR A 104 0.82 -2.37 1.00
C TYR A 104 1.32 -1.47 2.13
N LYS A 105 0.94 -1.76 3.38
CA LYS A 105 1.31 -0.94 4.53
C LYS A 105 2.80 -1.07 4.83
N ASP A 106 3.27 -2.29 5.11
CA ASP A 106 4.67 -2.55 5.46
C ASP A 106 5.61 -2.24 4.30
N PHE A 107 5.22 -2.58 3.08
CA PHE A 107 5.97 -2.20 1.89
C PHE A 107 6.15 -0.68 1.78
N ASN A 108 5.06 0.09 1.90
CA ASN A 108 5.12 1.55 1.80
C ASN A 108 5.84 2.21 2.99
N ASP A 109 5.79 1.61 4.17
CA ASP A 109 6.52 2.08 5.35
C ASP A 109 8.04 1.87 5.15
N ALA A 110 8.46 0.72 4.57
CA ALA A 110 9.86 0.45 4.23
C ALA A 110 10.38 1.33 3.09
N VAL A 111 9.61 1.48 2.00
CA VAL A 111 9.97 2.35 0.87
C VAL A 111 10.22 3.79 1.31
N ARG A 112 9.43 4.30 2.27
CA ARG A 112 9.56 5.67 2.77
C ARG A 112 10.93 5.99 3.38
N VAL A 113 11.65 4.99 3.89
CA VAL A 113 12.91 5.22 4.63
C VAL A 113 14.12 4.58 3.95
N ALA A 114 13.91 3.66 3.02
CA ALA A 114 14.98 2.92 2.37
C ALA A 114 15.97 3.78 1.55
N GLY A 115 15.61 5.01 1.19
CA GLY A 115 16.48 5.96 0.48
C GLY A 115 17.40 6.78 1.38
N ARG A 116 17.25 6.70 2.71
CA ARG A 116 18.05 7.48 3.67
C ARG A 116 19.55 7.27 3.55
N SER A 117 19.97 6.05 3.27
CA SER A 117 21.37 5.69 3.10
C SER A 117 21.52 4.37 2.36
N HIS A 118 22.73 4.14 1.84
CA HIS A 118 23.10 2.84 1.27
C HIS A 118 22.92 1.70 2.28
N GLN A 119 23.34 1.91 3.53
CA GLN A 119 23.19 0.92 4.61
C GLN A 119 21.72 0.54 4.83
N GLU A 120 20.84 1.55 4.92
CA GLU A 120 19.40 1.33 5.11
C GLU A 120 18.79 0.53 3.97
N TYR A 121 19.15 0.85 2.72
CA TYR A 121 18.72 0.11 1.55
C TYR A 121 19.22 -1.35 1.57
N TRP A 122 20.49 -1.59 1.90
CA TRP A 122 21.05 -2.94 1.85
C TRP A 122 20.53 -3.81 2.98
N ASP A 123 20.56 -3.30 4.21
CA ASP A 123 20.38 -4.10 5.40
C ASP A 123 18.90 -4.24 5.79
N ASN A 124 18.07 -3.23 5.50
CA ASN A 124 16.69 -3.16 6.01
C ASN A 124 15.62 -3.23 4.92
N PHE A 125 15.94 -2.90 3.67
CA PHE A 125 14.96 -2.90 2.58
C PHE A 125 14.86 -4.25 1.88
N HIS A 126 14.11 -5.19 2.43
CA HIS A 126 13.88 -6.52 1.84
C HIS A 126 12.60 -6.59 0.98
N PHE A 127 12.39 -5.56 0.15
CA PHE A 127 11.31 -5.49 -0.84
C PHE A 127 11.82 -5.03 -2.22
N LYS A 128 13.11 -5.22 -2.53
CA LYS A 128 13.75 -4.81 -3.79
C LYS A 128 13.07 -5.44 -5.00
N THR A 129 12.73 -6.73 -4.91
CA THR A 129 11.99 -7.50 -5.93
C THR A 129 10.62 -6.89 -6.16
N LEU A 130 9.85 -6.68 -5.08
CA LEU A 130 8.50 -6.13 -5.18
C LEU A 130 8.52 -4.71 -5.75
N HIS A 131 9.45 -3.86 -5.28
CA HIS A 131 9.61 -2.50 -5.76
C HIS A 131 9.93 -2.47 -7.26
N PHE A 132 10.90 -3.28 -7.71
CA PHE A 132 11.25 -3.38 -9.12
C PHE A 132 10.06 -3.81 -9.97
N LEU A 133 9.41 -4.92 -9.61
CA LEU A 133 8.29 -5.47 -10.38
C LEU A 133 7.11 -4.50 -10.43
N LEU A 134 6.79 -3.79 -9.35
CA LEU A 134 5.73 -2.78 -9.34
C LEU A 134 6.07 -1.60 -10.24
N THR A 135 7.27 -1.04 -10.12
CA THR A 135 7.72 0.07 -10.98
C THR A 135 7.69 -0.33 -12.45
N ASP A 136 8.15 -1.54 -12.75
CA ASP A 136 8.22 -2.06 -14.12
C ASP A 136 6.83 -2.41 -14.69
N ALA A 137 5.93 -2.95 -13.88
CA ALA A 137 4.54 -3.22 -14.25
C ALA A 137 3.81 -1.91 -14.60
N LEU A 138 3.93 -0.88 -13.76
CA LEU A 138 3.33 0.43 -14.01
C LEU A 138 3.92 1.10 -15.26
N ALA A 139 5.23 0.99 -15.48
CA ALA A 139 5.87 1.46 -16.71
C ALA A 139 5.31 0.74 -17.96
N THR A 140 5.18 -0.59 -17.89
CA THR A 140 4.65 -1.42 -18.98
C THR A 140 3.19 -1.05 -19.29
N LEU A 141 2.33 -0.96 -18.28
CA LEU A 141 0.92 -0.56 -18.47
C LEU A 141 0.78 0.85 -19.05
N ARG A 142 1.59 1.83 -18.62
CA ARG A 142 1.57 3.17 -19.22
C ARG A 142 1.99 3.15 -20.69
N GLY A 143 3.05 2.40 -21.00
CA GLY A 143 3.54 2.25 -22.37
C GLY A 143 2.47 1.64 -23.29
N THR A 144 1.76 0.62 -22.82
CA THR A 144 0.72 -0.06 -23.62
C THR A 144 -0.57 0.73 -23.72
N ARG A 145 -1.01 1.42 -22.66
CA ARG A 145 -2.33 2.08 -22.62
C ARG A 145 -2.31 3.53 -23.11
N GLY A 146 -1.13 4.08 -23.34
CA GLY A 146 -0.92 5.47 -23.75
C GLY A 146 -1.06 6.48 -22.60
N PRO A 147 -0.68 7.74 -22.84
CA PRO A 147 -0.76 8.79 -21.84
C PRO A 147 -2.23 9.08 -21.48
N ARG A 148 -2.54 9.06 -20.19
CA ARG A 148 -3.87 9.41 -19.66
C ARG A 148 -3.74 10.35 -18.47
N CYS A 149 -4.66 11.30 -18.37
CA CYS A 149 -4.83 12.11 -17.17
C CYS A 149 -5.92 11.49 -16.31
N HIS A 150 -5.65 11.29 -15.04
CA HIS A 150 -6.63 10.79 -14.08
C HIS A 150 -6.86 11.83 -13.00
N HIS A 151 -8.13 12.02 -12.64
CA HIS A 151 -8.51 12.73 -11.43
C HIS A 151 -8.88 11.68 -10.38
N VAL A 152 -8.12 11.66 -9.28
CA VAL A 152 -8.19 10.59 -8.29
C VAL A 152 -8.14 11.13 -6.87
N PHE A 153 -8.62 10.33 -5.94
CA PHE A 153 -8.79 10.66 -4.53
C PHE A 153 -8.04 9.66 -3.66
N ARG A 154 -7.49 10.14 -2.55
CA ARG A 154 -6.91 9.29 -1.50
C ARG A 154 -7.28 9.82 -0.13
N GLY A 155 -7.99 9.00 0.64
CA GLY A 155 -8.26 9.26 2.05
C GLY A 155 -7.19 8.67 2.94
N VAL A 156 -6.88 9.38 4.03
CA VAL A 156 -5.96 8.92 5.07
C VAL A 156 -6.61 9.10 6.43
N ARG A 157 -6.56 8.06 7.26
CA ARG A 157 -7.04 8.05 8.64
C ARG A 157 -5.89 8.29 9.62
N GLY A 158 -6.15 9.05 10.68
CA GLY A 158 -5.23 9.26 11.80
C GLY A 158 -4.03 10.16 11.49
N VAL A 159 -3.96 10.74 10.28
CA VAL A 159 -2.88 11.64 9.86
C VAL A 159 -3.46 12.87 9.18
N ARG A 160 -3.05 14.05 9.65
CA ARG A 160 -3.29 15.34 9.02
C ARG A 160 -1.99 15.84 8.40
N PHE A 161 -1.99 15.94 7.08
CA PHE A 161 -0.86 16.45 6.34
C PHE A 161 -0.92 17.98 6.25
N GLU A 162 0.24 18.63 6.38
CA GLU A 162 0.38 20.10 6.32
C GLU A 162 1.21 20.50 5.10
N ALA A 163 0.70 21.46 4.33
CA ALA A 163 1.39 22.07 3.19
C ALA A 163 0.80 23.47 2.92
N GLN A 164 1.57 24.32 2.27
CA GLN A 164 1.14 25.63 1.79
C GLN A 164 0.87 25.60 0.28
N PRO A 165 -0.02 26.47 -0.22
CA PRO A 165 -0.19 26.67 -1.66
C PRO A 165 1.16 27.03 -2.32
N GLY A 166 1.55 26.27 -3.33
CA GLY A 166 2.82 26.44 -4.03
C GLY A 166 3.93 25.48 -3.61
N ASP A 167 3.76 24.74 -2.51
CA ASP A 167 4.73 23.71 -2.10
C ASP A 167 4.87 22.62 -3.17
N THR A 168 6.12 22.23 -3.43
CA THR A 168 6.40 21.03 -4.23
C THR A 168 6.49 19.84 -3.29
N VAL A 169 5.61 18.87 -3.49
CA VAL A 169 5.47 17.70 -2.62
C VAL A 169 5.59 16.41 -3.40
N ARG A 170 6.06 15.36 -2.73
CA ARG A 170 6.16 14.01 -3.29
C ARG A 170 5.79 12.98 -2.24
N PHE A 171 5.05 11.95 -2.64
CA PHE A 171 4.70 10.89 -1.70
C PHE A 171 5.90 10.01 -1.31
N GLY A 172 6.91 9.91 -2.17
CA GLY A 172 8.10 9.05 -1.99
C GLY A 172 7.81 7.55 -2.01
N ARG A 173 6.56 7.15 -2.15
CA ARG A 173 6.12 5.76 -2.12
C ARG A 173 4.99 5.55 -3.10
N PHE A 174 4.60 4.30 -3.29
CA PHE A 174 3.42 3.98 -4.06
C PHE A 174 2.17 4.54 -3.37
N ALA A 175 1.35 5.25 -4.13
CA ALA A 175 0.18 5.94 -3.62
C ALA A 175 -1.06 5.36 -4.28
N SER A 176 -1.74 4.46 -3.57
CA SER A 176 -3.05 3.95 -4.01
C SER A 176 -4.09 5.08 -3.93
N THR A 177 -4.84 5.23 -5.01
CA THR A 177 -5.89 6.25 -5.17
C THR A 177 -7.11 5.63 -5.83
N SER A 178 -8.28 6.23 -5.68
CA SER A 178 -9.51 5.83 -6.37
C SER A 178 -10.03 6.95 -7.26
N MET A 179 -10.63 6.62 -8.41
CA MET A 179 -11.40 7.60 -9.19
C MET A 179 -12.69 8.04 -8.48
N ARG A 180 -13.14 7.26 -7.48
CA ARG A 180 -14.35 7.51 -6.71
C ARG A 180 -13.99 8.06 -5.34
N LYS A 181 -14.47 9.27 -5.04
CA LYS A 181 -14.21 9.93 -3.75
C LYS A 181 -14.75 9.10 -2.58
N GLU A 182 -15.89 8.44 -2.76
CA GLU A 182 -16.55 7.64 -1.72
C GLU A 182 -15.70 6.42 -1.35
N VAL A 183 -15.04 5.81 -2.33
CA VAL A 183 -14.10 4.70 -2.08
C VAL A 183 -12.87 5.20 -1.32
N ALA A 184 -12.34 6.36 -1.69
CA ALA A 184 -11.20 6.94 -0.97
C ALA A 184 -11.51 7.29 0.49
N GLN A 185 -12.73 7.78 0.78
CA GLN A 185 -13.17 8.11 2.14
C GLN A 185 -13.23 6.90 3.08
N GLN A 186 -13.41 5.68 2.56
CA GLN A 186 -13.38 4.45 3.37
C GLN A 186 -12.01 4.23 4.03
N PHE A 187 -10.93 4.73 3.41
CA PHE A 187 -9.57 4.68 3.95
C PHE A 187 -9.27 5.78 4.97
N GLY A 188 -10.15 6.78 5.10
CA GLY A 188 -10.08 7.85 6.08
C GLY A 188 -10.46 9.21 5.53
N THR A 189 -10.75 10.14 6.42
CA THR A 189 -11.18 11.50 6.09
C THR A 189 -10.38 12.57 6.83
N ASP A 190 -9.37 12.19 7.62
CA ASP A 190 -8.52 13.15 8.35
C ASP A 190 -7.65 13.97 7.38
N THR A 191 -7.19 13.34 6.30
CA THR A 191 -6.69 14.03 5.11
C THR A 191 -7.32 13.42 3.87
N MET A 192 -7.77 14.27 2.94
CA MET A 192 -8.23 13.88 1.61
C MET A 192 -7.36 14.53 0.54
N PHE A 193 -6.57 13.73 -0.17
CA PHE A 193 -5.86 14.19 -1.35
C PHE A 193 -6.78 14.13 -2.58
N GLN A 194 -6.76 15.20 -3.37
CA GLN A 194 -7.35 15.25 -4.71
C GLN A 194 -6.19 15.48 -5.67
N VAL A 195 -5.96 14.53 -6.57
CA VAL A 195 -4.74 14.50 -7.40
C VAL A 195 -5.12 14.40 -8.86
N GLN A 196 -4.56 15.30 -9.67
CA GLN A 196 -4.52 15.14 -11.11
C GLN A 196 -3.18 14.50 -11.48
N THR A 197 -3.19 13.31 -12.09
CA THR A 197 -1.95 12.56 -12.38
C THR A 197 -1.91 12.08 -13.82
N ARG A 198 -0.71 12.17 -14.44
CA ARG A 198 -0.36 11.55 -15.73
C ARG A 198 0.53 10.32 -15.59
N HIS A 199 0.96 10.04 -14.37
CA HIS A 199 1.85 8.91 -14.05
C HIS A 199 1.10 7.76 -13.37
N GLY A 200 -0.12 8.01 -12.87
CA GLY A 200 -1.00 6.97 -12.34
C GLY A 200 -1.50 6.02 -13.43
N VAL A 201 -1.78 4.79 -13.03
CA VAL A 201 -2.29 3.73 -13.90
C VAL A 201 -3.51 3.11 -13.25
N ASP A 202 -4.55 2.88 -14.04
CA ASP A 202 -5.69 2.09 -13.60
C ASP A 202 -5.28 0.61 -13.50
N ILE A 203 -5.34 0.07 -12.28
CA ILE A 203 -4.97 -1.32 -11.98
C ILE A 203 -6.17 -2.15 -11.47
N GLN A 204 -7.41 -1.72 -11.76
CA GLN A 204 -8.62 -2.43 -11.29
C GLN A 204 -8.61 -3.92 -11.66
N GLU A 205 -8.03 -4.28 -12.81
CA GLU A 205 -7.88 -5.67 -13.26
C GLU A 205 -7.01 -6.52 -12.31
N PHE A 206 -6.13 -5.89 -11.52
CA PHE A 206 -5.17 -6.54 -10.61
C PHE A 206 -5.52 -6.34 -9.12
N SER A 207 -6.70 -5.79 -8.83
CA SER A 207 -7.21 -5.57 -7.47
C SER A 207 -8.37 -6.49 -7.12
#